data_AF-B3MEZ9-F1
#
_entry.id   AF-B3MEZ9-F1
#
_cell.length_a   1.000
_cell.length_b   1.000
_cell.length_c   1.000
_cell.angle_alpha   90.00
_cell.angle_beta   90.00
_cell.angle_gamma   90.00
#
_symmetry.space_group_name_H-M   'P 1'
#
loop_
_entity.id
_entity.type
_entity.pdbx_description
1 polymer ?
#
loop_
_entity_poly.entity_id
_entity_poly.type
_entity_poly.pdbx_seq_one_letter_code
_entity_poly.pdbx_strand_id
1 'polypeptide(L)'
;MFVVRRSTRLYPAGVQLAKMSGSQVGDLGSGAGKGGGGGGSIREAGGAFGKLEAAREEEYFYKKQREQLERLKNDQIHQAEFHHQQIKEHEEAIQRHKEFLANQNK
;
A
#
# COMPACT_ATOMS: atom_id res chain seq x y z
N MET A 1 -3.51 -15.42 -54.11
CA MET A 1 -4.23 -14.18 -53.77
C MET A 1 -4.20 -14.00 -52.26
N PHE A 2 -3.40 -13.06 -51.75
CA PHE A 2 -3.35 -12.72 -50.32
C PHE A 2 -4.09 -11.39 -50.11
N VAL A 3 -5.23 -11.43 -49.42
CA VAL A 3 -6.04 -10.24 -49.11
C VAL A 3 -5.58 -9.70 -47.76
N VAL A 4 -4.86 -8.57 -47.78
CA VAL A 4 -4.48 -7.81 -46.58
C VAL A 4 -5.70 -7.03 -46.10
N ARG A 5 -6.35 -7.48 -45.01
CA ARG A 5 -7.36 -6.68 -44.30
C ARG A 5 -6.65 -5.62 -43.45
N ARG A 6 -6.63 -4.38 -43.93
CA ARG A 6 -6.28 -3.20 -43.12
C ARG A 6 -7.33 -3.01 -42.02
N SER A 7 -6.97 -3.32 -40.79
CA SER A 7 -7.74 -2.96 -39.60
C SER A 7 -7.53 -1.49 -39.30
N THR A 8 -8.50 -0.65 -39.65
CA THR A 8 -8.55 0.75 -39.22
C THR A 8 -9.04 0.79 -37.78
N ARG A 9 -8.13 0.98 -36.81
CA ARG A 9 -8.51 1.30 -35.43
C ARG A 9 -9.11 2.71 -35.41
N LEU A 10 -10.45 2.77 -35.38
CA LEU A 10 -11.20 3.98 -35.06
C LEU A 10 -11.00 4.29 -33.57
N TYR A 11 -10.09 5.21 -33.26
CA TYR A 11 -10.09 5.87 -31.95
C TYR A 11 -11.20 6.93 -31.96
N PRO A 12 -12.09 6.99 -30.96
CA PRO A 12 -13.09 8.04 -30.91
C PRO A 12 -12.38 9.39 -30.69
N ALA A 13 -12.56 10.30 -31.64
CA ALA A 13 -12.19 11.70 -31.48
C ALA A 13 -13.15 12.32 -30.45
N GLY A 14 -12.67 12.57 -29.23
CA GLY A 14 -13.49 13.32 -28.27
C GLY A 14 -13.27 13.12 -26.78
N VAL A 15 -12.27 12.35 -26.32
CA VAL A 15 -11.88 12.44 -24.91
C VAL A 15 -10.90 13.59 -24.76
N GLN A 16 -11.45 14.79 -24.57
CA GLN A 16 -10.68 15.92 -24.08
C GLN A 16 -10.12 15.51 -22.70
N LEU A 17 -8.81 15.21 -22.66
CA LEU A 17 -8.08 15.09 -21.41
C LEU A 17 -8.15 16.46 -20.74
N ALA A 18 -9.10 16.62 -19.82
CA ALA A 18 -9.17 17.78 -18.97
C ALA A 18 -7.82 17.85 -18.24
N LYS A 19 -6.99 18.82 -18.65
CA LYS A 19 -5.81 19.21 -17.90
C LYS A 19 -6.34 19.67 -16.55
N MET A 20 -6.25 18.80 -15.54
CA MET A 20 -6.47 19.18 -14.15
C MET A 20 -5.35 20.16 -13.81
N SER A 21 -5.64 21.43 -14.06
CA SER A 21 -4.86 22.58 -13.65
C SER A 21 -4.58 22.42 -12.15
N GLY A 22 -3.31 22.36 -11.78
CA GLY A 22 -2.83 22.21 -10.40
C GLY A 22 -3.10 23.45 -9.54
N SER A 23 -4.37 23.75 -9.30
CA SER A 23 -4.83 24.94 -8.56
C SER A 23 -6.00 24.63 -7.62
N GLN A 24 -6.11 23.39 -7.13
CA GLN A 24 -7.10 23.06 -6.09
C GLN A 24 -6.51 22.19 -4.99
N VAL A 25 -5.24 22.44 -4.71
CA VAL A 25 -4.56 21.92 -3.54
C VAL A 25 -4.53 23.14 -2.61
N GLY A 26 -5.49 23.24 -1.70
CA GLY A 26 -5.57 24.36 -0.75
C GLY A 26 -4.22 24.58 -0.09
N ASP A 27 -3.90 25.84 0.20
CA ASP A 27 -2.61 26.22 0.80
C ASP A 27 -2.40 25.38 2.07
N LEU A 28 -1.20 24.82 2.30
CA LEU A 28 -0.95 23.99 3.50
C LEU A 28 -1.27 24.86 4.73
N GLY A 29 -2.22 24.40 5.55
CA GLY A 29 -2.73 25.14 6.71
C GLY A 29 -3.90 26.08 6.45
N SER A 30 -4.43 26.15 5.21
CA SER A 30 -5.79 26.67 4.98
C SER A 30 -6.77 25.54 5.29
N GLY A 31 -7.65 25.75 6.27
CA GLY A 31 -8.56 24.73 6.80
C GLY A 31 -9.58 24.15 5.79
N ALA A 32 -9.54 24.54 4.52
CA ALA A 32 -10.42 24.06 3.48
C ALA A 32 -9.64 23.76 2.19
N GLY A 33 -9.11 22.54 2.02
CA GLY A 33 -8.62 22.16 0.68
C GLY A 33 -7.66 20.99 0.48
N LYS A 34 -7.40 20.12 1.47
CA LYS A 34 -6.61 18.89 1.24
C LYS A 34 -7.18 17.58 1.81
N GLY A 35 -8.43 17.56 2.26
CA GLY A 35 -9.10 16.31 2.65
C GLY A 35 -9.25 16.06 4.15
N GLY A 36 -9.01 17.05 5.01
CA GLY A 36 -9.47 17.08 6.39
C GLY A 36 -10.37 18.29 6.58
N GLY A 37 -11.65 18.09 6.85
CA GLY A 37 -12.61 19.19 6.97
C GLY A 37 -12.21 20.14 8.11
N GLY A 38 -12.26 21.45 7.85
CA GLY A 38 -12.29 22.59 8.78
C GLY A 38 -11.17 22.76 9.81
N GLY A 39 -10.54 21.69 10.32
CA GLY A 39 -9.47 21.71 11.32
C GLY A 39 -9.73 22.50 12.61
N GLY A 40 -10.92 23.06 12.81
CA GLY A 40 -11.20 24.07 13.83
C GLY A 40 -10.79 25.49 13.40
N SER A 41 -11.25 26.48 14.16
CA SER A 41 -11.09 27.92 13.83
C SER A 41 -9.63 28.37 13.63
N ILE A 42 -8.65 27.70 14.24
CA ILE A 42 -7.23 28.03 14.13
C ILE A 42 -6.66 27.66 12.75
N ARG A 43 -7.07 26.51 12.21
CA ARG A 43 -6.66 26.05 10.87
C ARG A 43 -7.48 26.72 9.77
N GLU A 44 -8.77 26.93 10.00
CA GLU A 44 -9.61 27.70 9.09
C GLU A 44 -9.12 29.15 8.94
N ALA A 45 -8.61 29.76 10.01
CA ALA A 45 -8.03 31.11 9.96
C ALA A 45 -6.76 31.21 9.08
N GLY A 46 -6.10 30.10 8.73
CA GLY A 46 -5.02 30.10 7.74
C GLY A 46 -3.74 30.84 8.15
N GLY A 47 -3.56 31.14 9.44
CA GLY A 47 -2.42 31.87 9.97
C GLY A 47 -1.16 31.02 10.18
N ALA A 48 -0.06 31.64 10.61
CA ALA A 48 1.21 30.95 10.88
C ALA A 48 1.07 29.76 11.85
N PHE A 49 0.23 29.90 12.87
CA PHE A 49 -0.08 28.81 13.81
C PHE A 49 -0.86 27.67 13.15
N GLY A 50 -1.84 27.96 12.29
CA GLY A 50 -2.56 26.93 11.53
C GLY A 50 -1.66 26.15 10.56
N LYS A 51 -0.69 26.83 9.92
CA LYS A 51 0.34 26.19 9.07
C LYS A 51 1.27 25.29 9.89
N LEU A 52 1.72 25.75 11.06
CA LEU A 52 2.57 24.98 11.98
C LEU A 52 1.85 23.73 12.53
N GLU A 53 0.58 23.87 12.88
CA GLU A 53 -0.26 22.76 13.34
C GLU A 53 -0.49 21.72 12.23
N ALA A 54 -0.73 22.16 11.00
CA ALA A 54 -0.87 21.26 9.85
C ALA A 54 0.41 20.44 9.63
N ALA A 55 1.58 21.09 9.62
CA ALA A 55 2.86 20.41 9.44
C ALA A 55 3.14 19.39 10.56
N ARG A 56 2.86 19.74 11.82
CA ARG A 56 3.06 18.82 12.95
C ARG A 56 2.17 17.59 12.90
N GLU A 57 0.90 17.77 12.53
CA GLU A 57 0.00 16.63 12.36
C GLU A 57 0.42 15.75 11.19
N GLU A 58 0.79 16.33 10.05
CA GLU A 58 1.31 15.59 8.90
C GLU A 58 2.55 14.76 9.29
N GLU A 59 3.50 15.34 10.01
CA GLU A 59 4.66 14.62 10.53
C GLU A 59 4.28 13.47 11.47
N TYR A 60 3.32 13.70 12.38
CA TYR A 60 2.85 12.68 13.32
C TYR A 60 2.21 11.50 12.57
N PHE A 61 1.29 11.78 11.65
CA PHE A 61 0.61 10.74 10.88
C PHE A 61 1.58 10.00 9.96
N TYR A 62 2.54 10.70 9.34
CA TYR A 62 3.57 10.07 8.54
C TYR A 62 4.40 9.08 9.36
N LYS A 63 4.88 9.48 10.55
CA LYS A 63 5.63 8.59 11.45
C LYS A 63 4.80 7.38 11.86
N LYS A 64 3.54 7.59 12.22
CA LYS A 64 2.61 6.53 12.64
C LYS A 64 2.32 5.54 11.51
N GLN A 65 2.10 6.03 10.29
CA GLN A 65 1.91 5.19 9.11
C GLN A 65 3.17 4.37 8.81
N ARG A 66 4.36 4.99 8.88
CA ARG A 66 5.63 4.29 8.67
C ARG A 66 5.81 3.17 9.70
N GLU A 67 5.55 3.44 10.97
CA GLU A 67 5.62 2.44 12.04
C GLU A 67 4.64 1.28 11.81
N GLN A 68 3.40 1.57 11.40
CA GLN A 68 2.43 0.52 11.07
C GLN A 68 2.89 -0.36 9.90
N LEU A 69 3.46 0.24 8.85
CA LEU A 69 4.00 -0.50 7.71
C LEU A 69 5.21 -1.36 8.10
N GLU A 70 6.10 -0.86 8.95
CA GLU A 70 7.22 -1.62 9.48
C GLU A 70 6.75 -2.83 10.29
N ARG A 71 5.76 -2.66 11.17
CA ARG A 71 5.16 -3.76 11.94
C ARG A 71 4.56 -4.83 11.02
N LEU A 72 3.75 -4.43 10.03
CA LEU A 72 3.14 -5.38 9.09
C LEU A 72 4.18 -6.19 8.31
N LYS A 73 5.29 -5.54 7.89
CA LYS A 73 6.38 -6.24 7.20
C LYS A 73 7.06 -7.25 8.11
N ASN A 74 7.38 -6.86 9.35
CA ASN A 74 8.02 -7.75 10.31
C ASN A 74 7.12 -8.95 10.64
N ASP A 75 5.82 -8.72 10.85
CA ASP A 75 4.86 -9.78 11.12
C ASP A 75 4.79 -10.79 9.96
N GLN A 76 4.82 -10.31 8.71
CA GLN A 76 4.86 -11.20 7.53
C GLN A 76 6.15 -12.01 7.45
N ILE A 77 7.30 -11.41 7.74
CA ILE A 77 8.60 -12.11 7.75
C ILE A 77 8.59 -13.19 8.83
N HIS A 78 8.16 -12.85 10.05
CA HIS A 78 8.08 -13.80 11.15
C HIS A 78 7.11 -14.96 10.87
N GLN A 79 5.96 -14.68 10.25
CA GLN A 79 5.02 -15.74 9.84
C GLN A 79 5.65 -16.68 8.80
N ALA A 80 6.36 -16.14 7.82
CA ALA A 80 7.04 -16.95 6.82
C ALA A 80 8.12 -17.85 7.44
N GLU A 81 8.94 -17.29 8.34
CA GLU A 81 9.95 -18.05 9.09
C GLU A 81 9.34 -19.16 9.95
N PHE A 82 8.28 -18.82 10.68
CA PHE A 82 7.55 -19.78 11.53
C PHE A 82 6.99 -20.95 10.72
N HIS A 83 6.30 -20.67 9.61
CA HIS A 83 5.77 -21.72 8.74
C HIS A 83 6.87 -22.55 8.07
N HIS A 84 8.00 -21.93 7.71
CA HIS A 84 9.14 -22.66 7.17
C HIS A 84 9.71 -23.66 8.19
N GLN A 85 9.84 -23.26 9.46
CA GLN A 85 10.26 -24.14 10.55
C GLN A 85 9.27 -25.30 10.76
N GLN A 86 7.97 -25.01 10.79
CA GLN A 86 6.93 -26.04 10.93
C GLN A 86 6.98 -27.08 9.79
N ILE A 87 7.15 -26.63 8.54
CA ILE A 87 7.29 -27.53 7.39
C ILE A 87 8.47 -28.47 7.60
N LYS A 88 9.63 -27.92 8.00
CA LYS A 88 10.84 -28.72 8.23
C LYS A 88 10.63 -29.77 9.32
N GLU A 89 10.05 -29.40 10.45
CA GLU A 89 9.75 -30.35 11.53
C GLU A 89 8.78 -31.46 11.09
N HIS A 90 7.77 -31.10 10.30
CA HIS A 90 6.83 -32.07 9.72
C HIS A 90 7.50 -33.00 8.70
N GLU A 91 8.39 -32.48 7.86
CA GLU A 91 9.19 -33.29 6.92
C GLU A 91 10.08 -34.30 7.65
N GLU A 92 10.77 -33.88 8.72
CA GLU A 92 11.58 -34.75 9.56
C GLU A 92 10.74 -35.83 10.26
N ALA A 93 9.54 -35.49 10.74
CA ALA A 93 8.61 -36.48 11.30
C ALA A 93 8.16 -37.51 10.25
N ILE A 94 7.83 -37.06 9.04
CA ILE A 94 7.47 -37.94 7.92
C ILE A 94 8.63 -38.87 7.56
N GLN A 95 9.85 -38.36 7.51
CA GLN A 95 11.05 -39.16 7.23
C GLN A 95 11.23 -40.27 8.26
N ARG A 96 11.15 -39.94 9.55
CA ARG A 96 11.22 -40.93 10.64
C ARG A 96 10.15 -42.02 10.50
N HIS A 97 8.92 -41.65 10.15
CA HIS A 97 7.85 -42.62 9.93
C HIS A 97 8.09 -43.50 8.70
N LYS A 98 8.64 -42.94 7.61
CA LYS A 98 9.01 -43.72 6.42
C LYS A 98 10.11 -44.74 6.73
N GLU A 99 11.14 -44.33 7.48
CA GLU A 99 12.20 -45.22 7.93
C GLU A 99 11.68 -46.35 8.82
N PHE A 100 10.79 -46.02 9.76
CA PHE A 100 10.13 -47.01 10.60
C PHE A 100 9.36 -48.05 9.78
N LEU A 101 8.54 -47.62 8.81
CA LEU A 101 7.80 -48.52 7.92
C LEU A 101 8.74 -49.38 7.05
N ALA A 102 9.82 -48.80 6.53
CA ALA A 102 10.81 -49.54 5.74
C ALA A 102 11.52 -50.64 6.56
N ASN A 103 11.74 -50.40 7.86
CA ASN A 103 12.31 -51.39 8.76
C ASN A 103 11.31 -52.47 9.17
N GLN A 104 10.00 -52.17 9.28
CA GLN A 104 8.97 -53.18 9.56
C GLN A 104 8.69 -54.13 8.39
N ASN A 105 8.95 -53.69 7.17
CA ASN A 105 8.74 -54.49 5.96
C ASN A 105 9.97 -55.34 5.55
N LYS A 106 10.99 -55.44 6.40
CA LYS A 106 12.17 -56.31 6.23
C LYS A 106 12.07 -57.52 7.16
#